data_AF-A0A6A4X648-F1
#
_entry.id   AF-A0A6A4X648-F1
#
_cell.length_a   1.000
_cell.length_b   1.000
_cell.length_c   1.000
_cell.angle_alpha   90.00
_cell.angle_beta   90.00
_cell.angle_gamma   90.00
#
_symmetry.space_group_name_H-M   'P 1'
#
loop_
_entity.id
_entity.type
_entity.pdbx_description
1 polymer ?
#
loop_
_entity_poly.entity_id
_entity_poly.type
_entity_poly.pdbx_seq_one_letter_code
_entity_poly.pdbx_strand_id
1 'polypeptide(L)'
;MELKHCSVEPAEKEERKRKRQDADNQQEEDAESAAKRIKREEELVERIKNSKRFERRLVPTLEKLSAEELMETNTYQRFNQSLELILDGAEELDLMAEQDEDDDVPQEALIQKYRLQELVSEAAKLKSLGAMESVPPERLVRALGILEMNVRDGAQITPLGEADDGEEESRLWMEIAMERVARGADASLVIMYILTSPGMPKRVYLEDCIERVVKFMKFQLQNTVYPAFDPVYRAPSKKGGGSSSAKKKRAHAKDVRDRSILSLYNKLRELVALTAELLNIQVLTDTTVLQVSSLGVAPFFVENISELQLSALKLVTTVSHRGGGTGRDGGRGRTGMVAA
;
A
#
# COMPACT_ATOMS: atom_id res chain seq x y z
N MET A 1 -62.75 -63.80 36.74
CA MET A 1 -61.99 -63.50 35.51
C MET A 1 -60.77 -62.70 35.92
N GLU A 2 -59.62 -63.37 35.95
CA GLU A 2 -58.33 -62.78 36.34
C GLU A 2 -57.74 -61.99 35.17
N LEU A 3 -57.32 -60.74 35.44
CA LEU A 3 -56.57 -59.91 34.50
C LEU A 3 -55.08 -60.29 34.60
N LYS A 4 -54.57 -60.94 33.55
CA LYS A 4 -53.15 -61.21 33.34
C LYS A 4 -52.37 -59.90 33.26
N HIS A 5 -51.48 -59.65 34.23
CA HIS A 5 -50.37 -58.70 34.07
C HIS A 5 -49.28 -59.36 33.20
N CYS A 6 -49.07 -58.84 31.99
CA CYS A 6 -48.00 -59.27 31.10
C CYS A 6 -46.80 -58.33 31.25
N SER A 7 -45.67 -58.90 31.66
CA SER A 7 -44.38 -58.25 31.86
C SER A 7 -43.75 -57.79 30.54
N VAL A 8 -43.35 -56.52 30.46
CA VAL A 8 -42.46 -56.00 29.41
C VAL A 8 -41.48 -55.05 30.11
N GLU A 9 -40.27 -55.48 30.49
CA GLU A 9 -39.13 -54.60 30.83
C GLU A 9 -37.83 -55.39 31.15
N PRO A 10 -37.21 -56.11 30.19
CA PRO A 10 -35.74 -56.24 30.26
C PRO A 10 -35.00 -55.72 29.01
N ALA A 11 -35.61 -55.84 27.81
CA ALA A 11 -34.92 -55.59 26.54
C ALA A 11 -34.60 -54.11 26.28
N GLU A 12 -35.52 -53.19 26.62
CA GLU A 12 -35.30 -51.74 26.39
C GLU A 12 -34.22 -51.14 27.32
N LYS A 13 -34.01 -51.73 28.50
CA LYS A 13 -32.97 -51.27 29.45
C LYS A 13 -31.56 -51.66 28.98
N GLU A 14 -31.43 -52.79 28.30
CA GLU A 14 -30.14 -53.26 27.78
C GLU A 14 -29.71 -52.45 26.54
N GLU A 15 -30.64 -52.13 25.65
CA GLU A 15 -30.37 -51.30 24.47
C GLU A 15 -29.99 -49.85 24.85
N ARG A 16 -30.64 -49.27 25.87
CA ARG A 16 -30.29 -47.95 26.40
C ARG A 16 -28.91 -47.92 27.08
N LYS A 17 -28.48 -49.03 27.70
CA LYS A 17 -27.12 -49.14 28.27
C LYS A 17 -26.06 -49.21 27.18
N ARG A 18 -26.29 -49.99 26.12
CA ARG A 18 -25.37 -50.10 24.97
C ARG A 18 -25.20 -48.76 24.24
N LYS A 19 -26.31 -48.06 23.95
CA LYS A 19 -26.28 -46.71 23.34
C LYS A 19 -25.55 -45.66 24.18
N ARG A 20 -25.57 -45.78 25.51
CA ARG A 20 -24.82 -44.89 26.41
C ARG A 20 -23.32 -45.20 26.42
N GLN A 21 -22.94 -46.48 26.38
CA GLN A 21 -21.54 -46.89 26.29
C GLN A 21 -20.91 -46.51 24.95
N ASP A 22 -21.64 -46.66 23.84
CA ASP A 22 -21.16 -46.25 22.53
C ASP A 22 -20.96 -44.72 22.44
N ALA A 23 -21.86 -43.94 23.06
CA ALA A 23 -21.75 -42.48 23.12
C ALA A 23 -20.56 -42.02 23.98
N ASP A 24 -20.28 -42.67 25.11
CA ASP A 24 -19.14 -42.38 25.98
C ASP A 24 -17.81 -42.69 25.25
N ASN A 25 -17.75 -43.83 24.57
CA ASN A 25 -16.58 -44.22 23.76
C ASN A 25 -16.33 -43.23 22.61
N GLN A 26 -17.38 -42.78 21.92
CA GLN A 26 -17.25 -41.78 20.85
C GLN A 26 -16.71 -40.45 21.39
N GLN A 27 -17.15 -40.06 22.59
CA GLN A 27 -16.77 -38.80 23.22
C GLN A 27 -15.31 -38.83 23.73
N GLU A 28 -14.83 -39.98 24.20
CA GLU A 28 -13.41 -40.18 24.52
C GLU A 28 -12.52 -40.17 23.28
N GLU A 29 -12.93 -40.81 22.18
CA GLU A 29 -12.17 -40.79 20.91
C GLU A 29 -12.06 -39.37 20.32
N ASP A 30 -13.14 -38.59 20.37
CA ASP A 30 -13.15 -37.20 19.92
C ASP A 30 -12.26 -36.29 20.78
N ALA A 31 -12.27 -36.49 22.10
CA ALA A 31 -11.41 -35.76 23.03
C ALA A 31 -9.92 -36.08 22.82
N GLU A 32 -9.59 -37.35 22.56
CA GLU A 32 -8.21 -37.76 22.29
C GLU A 32 -7.71 -37.22 20.94
N SER A 33 -8.58 -37.18 19.93
CA SER A 33 -8.29 -36.57 18.63
C SER A 33 -8.05 -35.06 18.74
N ALA A 34 -8.86 -34.35 19.53
CA ALA A 34 -8.69 -32.93 19.81
C ALA A 34 -7.38 -32.64 20.55
N ALA A 35 -7.03 -33.45 21.55
CA ALA A 35 -5.77 -33.31 22.29
C ALA A 35 -4.55 -33.52 21.38
N LYS A 36 -4.59 -34.50 20.47
CA LYS A 36 -3.53 -34.74 19.47
C LYS A 36 -3.39 -33.58 18.48
N ARG A 37 -4.49 -32.91 18.12
CA ARG A 37 -4.46 -31.71 17.26
C ARG A 37 -3.81 -30.52 17.96
N ILE A 38 -4.21 -30.23 19.20
CA ILE A 38 -3.65 -29.13 20.00
C ILE A 38 -2.13 -29.32 20.17
N LYS A 39 -1.69 -30.54 20.50
CA LYS A 39 -0.26 -30.84 20.68
C LYS A 39 0.56 -30.64 19.40
N ARG A 40 0.01 -31.00 18.23
CA ARG A 40 0.66 -30.76 16.92
C ARG A 40 0.75 -29.28 16.58
N GLU A 41 -0.27 -28.50 16.95
CA GLU A 41 -0.31 -27.06 16.72
C GLU A 41 0.71 -26.33 17.60
N GLU A 42 0.84 -26.73 18.87
CA GLU A 42 1.87 -26.24 19.79
C GLU A 42 3.29 -26.55 19.28
N GLU A 43 3.55 -27.78 18.81
CA GLU A 43 4.84 -28.17 18.22
C GLU A 43 5.17 -27.35 16.96
N LEU A 44 4.19 -27.05 16.11
CA LEU A 44 4.37 -26.20 14.92
C LEU A 44 4.69 -24.76 15.31
N VAL A 45 4.00 -24.20 16.29
CA VAL A 45 4.26 -22.85 16.82
C VAL A 45 5.68 -22.77 17.40
N GLU A 46 6.13 -23.80 18.11
CA GLU A 46 7.45 -23.85 18.71
C GLU A 46 8.56 -23.99 17.65
N ARG A 47 8.35 -24.81 16.61
CA ARG A 47 9.24 -24.90 15.44
C ARG A 47 9.36 -23.57 14.70
N ILE A 48 8.25 -22.85 14.50
CA ILE A 48 8.25 -21.52 13.87
C ILE A 48 9.02 -20.51 14.73
N LYS A 49 8.80 -20.51 16.06
CA LYS A 49 9.55 -19.65 16.99
C LYS A 49 11.06 -19.93 16.96
N ASN A 50 11.44 -21.21 16.93
CA ASN A 50 12.83 -21.63 16.89
C ASN A 50 13.49 -21.31 15.54
N SER A 51 12.79 -21.49 14.42
CA SER A 51 13.24 -21.08 13.09
C SER A 51 13.45 -19.56 13.00
N LYS A 52 12.51 -18.74 13.50
CA LYS A 52 12.67 -17.28 13.58
C LYS A 52 13.83 -16.84 14.49
N ARG A 53 14.07 -17.55 15.59
CA ARG A 53 15.25 -17.32 16.47
C ARG A 53 16.56 -17.69 15.77
N PHE A 54 16.54 -18.76 14.98
CA PHE A 54 17.71 -19.21 14.22
C PHE A 54 18.03 -18.27 13.05
N GLU A 55 17.02 -17.79 12.32
CA GLU A 55 17.18 -16.72 11.32
C GLU A 55 17.79 -15.46 11.94
N ARG A 56 17.30 -15.01 13.11
CA ARG A 56 17.88 -13.87 13.84
C ARG A 56 19.34 -14.07 14.27
N ARG A 57 19.81 -15.32 14.39
CA ARG A 57 21.20 -15.65 14.71
C ARG A 57 22.09 -15.80 13.48
N LEU A 58 21.50 -16.06 12.30
CA LEU A 58 22.21 -16.25 11.04
C LEU A 58 22.28 -14.99 10.18
N VAL A 59 21.48 -13.96 10.47
CA VAL A 59 21.69 -12.64 9.90
C VAL A 59 23.01 -12.11 10.46
N PRO A 60 24.05 -11.88 9.63
CA PRO A 60 25.17 -11.08 10.06
C PRO A 60 24.56 -9.75 10.50
N THR A 61 24.69 -9.41 11.78
CA THR A 61 24.53 -8.03 12.21
C THR A 61 25.60 -7.24 11.48
N LEU A 62 25.28 -6.79 10.27
CA LEU A 62 25.88 -5.58 9.71
C LEU A 62 25.74 -4.58 10.84
N GLU A 63 26.86 -4.24 11.48
CA GLU A 63 26.90 -3.15 12.44
C GLU A 63 26.20 -1.97 11.75
N LYS A 64 25.03 -1.60 12.26
CA LYS A 64 24.34 -0.42 11.76
C LYS A 64 25.33 0.71 12.04
N LEU A 65 25.83 1.32 10.96
CA LEU A 65 26.71 2.47 11.03
C LEU A 65 26.12 3.45 12.05
N SER A 66 26.99 4.05 12.86
CA SER A 66 26.57 5.07 13.82
C SER A 66 25.91 6.24 13.09
N ALA A 67 25.11 7.04 13.81
CA ALA A 67 24.48 8.23 13.22
C ALA A 67 25.52 9.18 12.59
N GLU A 68 26.71 9.30 13.20
CA GLU A 68 27.83 10.09 12.68
C GLU A 68 28.39 9.50 11.38
N GLU A 69 28.67 8.19 11.34
CA GLU A 69 29.14 7.52 10.13
C GLU A 69 28.11 7.56 8.98
N LEU A 70 26.80 7.51 9.30
CA LEU A 70 25.73 7.64 8.32
C LEU A 70 25.72 9.04 7.68
N MET A 71 25.98 10.09 8.47
CA MET A 71 26.06 11.47 7.98
C MET A 71 27.30 11.74 7.10
N GLU A 72 28.35 10.95 7.26
CA GLU A 72 29.55 11.00 6.43
C GLU A 72 29.38 10.28 5.09
N THR A 73 28.32 9.48 4.92
CA THR A 73 28.07 8.78 3.66
C THR A 73 27.81 9.77 2.52
N ASN A 74 28.36 9.45 1.35
CA ASN A 74 28.14 10.24 0.14
C ASN A 74 26.65 10.36 -0.22
N THR A 75 25.85 9.34 0.11
CA THR A 75 24.40 9.34 -0.08
C THR A 75 23.71 10.37 0.81
N TYR A 76 24.04 10.44 2.10
CA TYR A 76 23.45 11.44 3.01
C TYR A 76 23.79 12.86 2.55
N GLN A 77 25.05 13.11 2.18
CA GLN A 77 25.50 14.41 1.70
C GLN A 77 24.79 14.82 0.40
N ARG A 78 24.70 13.91 -0.58
CA ARG A 78 24.01 14.16 -1.85
C ARG A 78 22.52 14.42 -1.64
N PHE A 79 21.85 13.62 -0.83
CA PHE A 79 20.44 13.84 -0.50
C PHE A 79 20.25 15.23 0.11
N ASN A 80 21.06 15.59 1.12
CA ASN A 80 20.94 16.91 1.75
C ASN A 80 21.24 18.06 0.79
N GLN A 81 22.22 17.89 -0.11
CA GLN A 81 22.52 18.89 -1.13
C GLN A 81 21.36 19.07 -2.12
N SER A 82 20.78 17.96 -2.62
CA SER A 82 19.60 18.00 -3.49
C SER A 82 18.38 18.58 -2.75
N LEU A 83 18.26 18.32 -1.44
CA LEU A 83 17.19 18.85 -0.60
C LEU A 83 17.32 20.37 -0.42
N GLU A 84 18.51 20.90 -0.13
CA GLU A 84 18.72 22.36 -0.04
C GLU A 84 18.40 23.05 -1.38
N LEU A 85 18.84 22.47 -2.49
CA LEU A 85 18.59 23.06 -3.81
C LEU A 85 17.10 23.21 -4.15
N ILE A 86 16.22 22.36 -3.62
CA ILE A 86 14.78 22.51 -3.81
C ILE A 86 14.16 23.44 -2.77
N LEU A 87 14.71 23.50 -1.54
CA LEU A 87 14.23 24.40 -0.49
C LEU A 87 14.57 25.86 -0.82
N ASP A 88 15.80 26.14 -1.22
CA ASP A 88 16.26 27.48 -1.61
C ASP A 88 15.45 28.03 -2.79
N GLY A 89 15.15 27.16 -3.78
CA GLY A 89 14.32 27.54 -4.92
C GLY A 89 12.88 27.87 -4.55
N ALA A 90 12.35 27.26 -3.48
CA ALA A 90 11.00 27.54 -2.99
C ALA A 90 10.93 28.78 -2.08
N GLU A 91 12.01 29.13 -1.36
CA GLU A 91 12.07 30.37 -0.56
C GLU A 91 11.95 31.63 -1.42
N GLU A 92 12.46 31.58 -2.64
CA GLU A 92 12.31 32.67 -3.62
C GLU A 92 10.85 32.86 -4.07
N LEU A 93 10.02 31.83 -3.93
CA LEU A 93 8.64 31.78 -4.44
C LEU A 93 7.58 31.97 -3.36
N ASP A 94 7.86 31.56 -2.13
CA ASP A 94 6.99 31.79 -0.96
C ASP A 94 6.76 33.30 -0.75
N LEU A 95 7.72 34.15 -1.16
CA LEU A 95 7.59 35.61 -1.20
C LEU A 95 6.61 36.14 -2.27
N MET A 96 6.18 35.29 -3.22
CA MET A 96 5.27 35.65 -4.32
C MET A 96 3.91 34.94 -4.21
N ALA A 97 3.80 33.87 -3.42
CA ALA A 97 2.64 32.97 -3.37
C ALA A 97 1.53 33.38 -2.39
N GLU A 98 1.67 34.46 -1.61
CA GLU A 98 0.58 34.99 -0.77
C GLU A 98 -0.60 35.61 -1.58
N GLN A 99 -0.65 35.46 -2.91
CA GLN A 99 -1.58 36.21 -3.75
C GLN A 99 -2.57 35.44 -4.64
N ASP A 100 -2.45 34.13 -4.86
CA ASP A 100 -3.34 33.44 -5.81
C ASP A 100 -4.03 32.19 -5.21
N GLU A 101 -5.35 32.29 -5.01
CA GLU A 101 -6.27 31.22 -4.58
C GLU A 101 -6.69 30.26 -5.71
N ASP A 102 -5.99 30.27 -6.85
CA ASP A 102 -6.33 29.40 -7.98
C ASP A 102 -5.69 28.00 -7.87
N ASP A 103 -6.43 26.99 -8.35
CA ASP A 103 -6.01 25.57 -8.38
C ASP A 103 -4.79 25.30 -9.28
N ASP A 104 -4.33 26.30 -10.05
CA ASP A 104 -3.18 26.21 -10.94
C ASP A 104 -1.86 26.40 -10.19
N VAL A 105 -0.96 25.41 -10.30
CA VAL A 105 0.38 25.48 -9.70
C VAL A 105 1.30 26.32 -10.60
N PRO A 106 1.90 27.42 -10.10
CA PRO A 106 2.85 28.21 -10.87
C PRO A 106 4.01 27.35 -11.37
N GLN A 107 4.44 27.55 -12.63
CA GLN A 107 5.49 26.71 -13.22
C GLN A 107 6.83 26.88 -12.51
N GLU A 108 7.05 28.07 -11.95
CA GLU A 108 8.23 28.45 -11.20
C GLU A 108 8.34 27.65 -9.89
N ALA A 109 7.19 27.29 -9.28
CA ALA A 109 7.11 26.45 -8.08
C ALA A 109 7.36 24.96 -8.33
N LEU A 110 7.51 24.55 -9.58
CA LEU A 110 7.72 23.15 -9.94
C LEU A 110 9.20 22.82 -9.99
N ILE A 111 9.54 21.67 -9.43
CA ILE A 111 10.92 21.17 -9.44
C ILE A 111 11.25 20.70 -10.86
N GLN A 112 12.42 21.09 -11.35
CA GLN A 112 12.94 20.61 -12.62
C GLN A 112 13.10 19.09 -12.60
N LYS A 113 12.63 18.42 -13.67
CA LYS A 113 12.54 16.95 -13.75
C LYS A 113 13.83 16.21 -13.38
N TYR A 114 14.99 16.67 -13.86
CA TYR A 114 16.26 16.02 -13.56
C TYR A 114 16.64 16.11 -12.07
N ARG A 115 16.39 17.27 -11.44
CA ARG A 115 16.63 17.45 -9.98
C ARG A 115 15.75 16.53 -9.17
N LEU A 116 14.50 16.38 -9.58
CA LEU A 116 13.56 15.49 -8.91
C LEU A 116 13.97 14.02 -9.06
N GLN A 117 14.46 13.60 -10.24
CA GLN A 117 14.98 12.25 -10.46
C GLN A 117 16.22 11.93 -9.62
N GLU A 118 17.13 12.90 -9.48
CA GLU A 118 18.27 12.77 -8.56
C GLU A 118 17.80 12.61 -7.12
N LEU A 119 16.84 13.44 -6.70
CA LEU A 119 16.26 13.37 -5.35
C LEU A 119 15.56 12.03 -5.08
N VAL A 120 14.81 11.47 -6.04
CA VAL A 120 14.21 10.11 -5.93
C VAL A 120 15.29 9.07 -5.69
N SER A 121 16.35 9.07 -6.48
CA SER A 121 17.46 8.11 -6.38
C SER A 121 18.15 8.19 -5.02
N GLU A 122 18.49 9.40 -4.56
CA GLU A 122 19.15 9.58 -3.28
C GLU A 122 18.21 9.31 -2.09
N ALA A 123 16.92 9.66 -2.18
CA ALA A 123 15.91 9.33 -1.16
C ALA A 123 15.72 7.82 -0.99
N ALA A 124 15.65 7.07 -2.09
CA ALA A 124 15.52 5.62 -2.07
C ALA A 124 16.73 4.94 -1.39
N LYS A 125 17.95 5.40 -1.72
CA LYS A 125 19.19 4.92 -1.08
C LYS A 125 19.21 5.29 0.40
N LEU A 126 18.83 6.52 0.74
CA LEU A 126 18.85 7.00 2.12
C LEU A 126 17.84 6.25 3.01
N LYS A 127 16.64 5.97 2.48
CA LYS A 127 15.66 5.07 3.12
C LYS A 127 16.27 3.69 3.36
N SER A 128 16.92 3.12 2.35
CA SER A 128 17.51 1.77 2.42
C SER A 128 18.63 1.67 3.47
N LEU A 129 19.39 2.76 3.68
CA LEU A 129 20.39 2.87 4.73
C LEU A 129 19.79 3.12 6.12
N GLY A 130 18.50 3.49 6.20
CA GLY A 130 17.84 3.87 7.45
C GLY A 130 18.34 5.20 8.02
N ALA A 131 18.92 6.08 7.20
CA ALA A 131 19.54 7.33 7.64
C ALA A 131 18.64 8.57 7.46
N MET A 132 17.39 8.40 7.02
CA MET A 132 16.45 9.51 6.82
C MET A 132 16.13 10.24 8.12
N GLU A 133 16.13 9.54 9.26
CA GLU A 133 15.84 10.12 10.58
C GLU A 133 16.88 11.16 11.03
N SER A 134 18.10 11.12 10.47
CA SER A 134 19.16 12.07 10.74
C SER A 134 18.93 13.45 10.10
N VAL A 135 18.02 13.54 9.11
CA VAL A 135 17.71 14.80 8.44
C VAL A 135 16.79 15.65 9.34
N PRO A 136 17.08 16.95 9.57
CA PRO A 136 16.25 17.82 10.39
C PRO A 136 14.78 17.79 9.93
N PRO A 137 13.83 17.40 10.79
CA PRO A 137 12.45 17.21 10.34
C PRO A 137 11.76 18.50 9.88
N GLU A 138 12.18 19.67 10.35
CA GLU A 138 11.71 20.98 9.87
C GLU A 138 11.99 21.13 8.36
N ARG A 139 13.18 20.68 7.90
CA ARG A 139 13.55 20.68 6.48
C ARG A 139 12.71 19.66 5.70
N LEU A 140 12.46 18.50 6.29
CA LEU A 140 11.60 17.47 5.66
C LEU A 140 10.15 17.94 5.53
N VAL A 141 9.57 18.58 6.54
CA VAL A 141 8.20 19.12 6.48
C VAL A 141 8.08 20.17 5.37
N ARG A 142 9.04 21.08 5.26
CA ARG A 142 9.07 22.06 4.17
C ARG A 142 9.20 21.40 2.79
N ALA A 143 10.11 20.43 2.66
CA ALA A 143 10.29 19.70 1.42
C ALA A 143 9.03 18.92 1.01
N LEU A 144 8.32 18.30 1.97
CA LEU A 144 7.06 17.61 1.72
C LEU A 144 6.00 18.56 1.15
N GLY A 145 5.93 19.81 1.61
CA GLY A 145 5.05 20.83 1.04
C GLY A 145 5.35 21.13 -0.44
N ILE A 146 6.62 21.36 -0.77
CA ILE A 146 7.05 21.62 -2.17
C ILE A 146 6.77 20.41 -3.06
N LEU A 147 7.06 19.20 -2.56
CA LEU A 147 6.79 17.97 -3.28
C LEU A 147 5.29 17.76 -3.50
N GLU A 148 4.45 18.10 -2.52
CA GLU A 148 2.98 18.03 -2.63
C GLU A 148 2.45 18.86 -3.80
N MET A 149 3.00 20.07 -4.00
CA MET A 149 2.64 20.93 -5.14
C MET A 149 2.94 20.25 -6.49
N ASN A 150 4.07 19.54 -6.58
CA ASN A 150 4.46 18.78 -7.77
C ASN A 150 3.56 17.56 -7.99
N VAL A 151 3.05 16.93 -6.92
CA VAL A 151 2.03 15.87 -7.03
C VAL A 151 0.71 16.45 -7.55
N ARG A 152 0.30 17.63 -7.04
CA ARG A 152 -0.93 18.32 -7.45
C ARG A 152 -0.93 18.64 -8.95
N ASP A 153 0.18 19.16 -9.48
CA ASP A 153 0.35 19.46 -10.91
C ASP A 153 0.06 18.24 -11.80
N GLY A 154 0.52 17.05 -11.40
CA GLY A 154 0.32 15.81 -12.16
C GLY A 154 -0.98 15.05 -11.88
N ALA A 155 -1.80 15.48 -10.91
CA ALA A 155 -2.84 14.63 -10.32
C ALA A 155 -4.10 14.45 -11.18
N GLN A 156 -4.45 15.41 -12.04
CA GLN A 156 -5.69 15.37 -12.84
C GLN A 156 -5.44 15.39 -14.35
N ILE A 157 -4.21 15.11 -14.78
CA ILE A 157 -3.83 15.08 -16.19
C ILE A 157 -4.12 13.71 -16.78
N THR A 158 -4.82 13.69 -17.91
CA THR A 158 -5.09 12.46 -18.68
C THR A 158 -4.28 12.49 -19.98
N PRO A 159 -3.11 11.82 -20.04
CA PRO A 159 -2.25 11.81 -21.22
C PRO A 159 -2.89 11.12 -22.43
N LEU A 160 -3.82 10.20 -22.18
CA LEU A 160 -4.54 9.43 -23.19
C LEU A 160 -5.88 10.08 -23.60
N GLY A 161 -6.09 11.36 -23.30
CA GLY A 161 -7.31 12.09 -23.66
C GLY A 161 -7.50 12.19 -25.17
N GLU A 162 -8.76 12.23 -25.62
CA GLU A 162 -9.09 12.54 -27.00
C GLU A 162 -8.79 14.03 -27.26
N ALA A 163 -7.63 14.35 -27.84
CA ALA A 163 -7.46 15.62 -28.53
C ALA A 163 -8.33 15.55 -29.80
N ASP A 164 -9.21 16.53 -30.02
CA ASP A 164 -9.99 16.66 -31.27
C ASP A 164 -9.10 17.20 -32.42
N ASP A 165 -7.85 17.48 -32.07
CA ASP A 165 -6.85 18.13 -32.92
C ASP A 165 -6.01 17.12 -33.72
N GLY A 166 -5.17 17.63 -34.62
CA GLY A 166 -4.37 16.79 -35.53
C GLY A 166 -3.44 15.79 -34.83
N GLU A 167 -2.98 14.76 -35.54
CA GLU A 167 -2.10 13.71 -34.99
C GLU A 167 -0.80 14.26 -34.35
N GLU A 168 -0.28 15.37 -34.85
CA GLU A 168 0.94 16.01 -34.34
C GLU A 168 0.71 16.73 -33.00
N GLU A 169 -0.40 17.45 -32.88
CA GLU A 169 -0.80 18.13 -31.64
C GLU A 169 -1.16 17.14 -30.54
N SER A 170 -1.85 16.05 -30.89
CA SER A 170 -2.12 14.95 -29.95
C SER A 170 -0.84 14.32 -29.40
N ARG A 171 0.21 14.17 -30.24
CA ARG A 171 1.51 13.65 -29.79
C ARG A 171 2.22 14.62 -28.85
N LEU A 172 2.24 15.91 -29.21
CA LEU A 172 2.86 16.94 -28.38
C LEU A 172 2.16 17.04 -27.02
N TRP A 173 0.83 17.02 -27.00
CA TRP A 173 0.05 16.97 -25.76
C TRP A 173 0.42 15.76 -24.90
N MET A 174 0.48 14.57 -25.50
CA MET A 174 0.82 13.35 -24.77
C MET A 174 2.22 13.44 -24.14
N GLU A 175 3.20 14.00 -24.85
CA GLU A 175 4.56 14.19 -24.33
C GLU A 175 4.58 15.14 -23.11
N ILE A 176 3.95 16.31 -23.24
CA ILE A 176 3.87 17.31 -22.16
C ILE A 176 3.08 16.76 -20.97
N ALA A 177 1.95 16.11 -21.22
CA ALA A 177 1.09 15.51 -20.20
C ALA A 177 1.84 14.40 -19.44
N MET A 178 2.54 13.50 -20.15
CA MET A 178 3.33 12.45 -19.53
C MET A 178 4.51 13.01 -18.72
N GLU A 179 5.11 14.13 -19.14
CA GLU A 179 6.14 14.79 -18.36
C GLU A 179 5.62 15.32 -17.02
N ARG A 180 4.48 16.00 -17.01
CA ARG A 180 3.82 16.48 -15.79
C ARG A 180 3.45 15.32 -14.86
N VAL A 181 2.85 14.25 -15.40
CA VAL A 181 2.53 13.03 -14.64
C VAL A 181 3.80 12.36 -14.09
N ALA A 182 4.89 12.31 -14.87
CA ALA A 182 6.15 11.74 -14.43
C ALA A 182 6.76 12.51 -13.25
N ARG A 183 6.70 13.85 -13.25
CA ARG A 183 7.12 14.69 -12.11
C ARG A 183 6.28 14.41 -10.88
N GLY A 184 4.95 14.37 -11.02
CA GLY A 184 4.06 14.03 -9.89
C GLY A 184 4.33 12.65 -9.31
N ALA A 185 4.66 11.67 -10.15
CA ALA A 185 5.04 10.33 -9.71
C ALA A 185 6.40 10.31 -8.97
N ASP A 186 7.40 11.05 -9.46
CA ASP A 186 8.71 11.16 -8.80
C ASP A 186 8.59 11.88 -7.45
N ALA A 187 7.82 12.98 -7.38
CA ALA A 187 7.56 13.67 -6.12
C ALA A 187 6.84 12.76 -5.11
N SER A 188 5.84 12.00 -5.57
CA SER A 188 5.15 11.01 -4.75
C SER A 188 6.10 9.95 -4.19
N LEU A 189 7.09 9.50 -4.96
CA LEU A 189 8.07 8.51 -4.50
C LEU A 189 8.96 9.10 -3.40
N VAL A 190 9.48 10.32 -3.57
CA VAL A 190 10.26 11.00 -2.54
C VAL A 190 9.46 11.13 -1.24
N ILE A 191 8.21 11.61 -1.33
CA ILE A 191 7.30 11.71 -0.18
C ILE A 191 7.19 10.35 0.52
N MET A 192 6.88 9.30 -0.23
CA MET A 192 6.67 7.97 0.35
C MET A 192 7.96 7.36 0.91
N TYR A 193 9.13 7.62 0.33
CA TYR A 193 10.41 7.18 0.89
C TYR A 193 10.72 7.86 2.23
N ILE A 194 10.43 9.17 2.35
CA ILE A 194 10.56 9.89 3.61
C ILE A 194 9.60 9.29 4.65
N LEU A 195 8.30 9.21 4.34
CA LEU A 195 7.26 8.78 5.27
C LEU A 195 7.38 7.32 5.72
N THR A 196 7.98 6.47 4.91
CA THR A 196 8.17 5.04 5.24
C THR A 196 9.56 4.73 5.79
N SER A 197 10.42 5.72 5.96
CA SER A 197 11.73 5.49 6.57
C SER A 197 11.59 5.15 8.07
N PRO A 198 12.47 4.30 8.62
CA PRO A 198 12.43 3.98 10.04
C PRO A 198 12.78 5.22 10.89
N GLY A 199 12.19 5.33 12.09
CA GLY A 199 12.57 6.36 13.07
C GLY A 199 11.98 7.76 12.84
N MET A 200 11.17 7.94 11.80
CA MET A 200 10.64 9.26 11.45
C MET A 200 9.70 9.84 12.53
N PRO A 201 9.87 11.12 12.92
CA PRO A 201 9.04 11.76 13.94
C PRO A 201 7.63 12.08 13.43
N LYS A 202 6.65 12.08 14.34
CA LYS A 202 5.21 12.25 14.03
C LYS A 202 4.88 13.49 13.19
N ARG A 203 5.60 14.59 13.38
CA ARG A 203 5.41 15.86 12.66
C ARG A 203 5.64 15.77 11.15
N VAL A 204 6.36 14.76 10.67
CA VAL A 204 6.64 14.54 9.23
C VAL A 204 5.45 13.89 8.53
N TYR A 205 4.54 13.22 9.26
CA TYR A 205 3.37 12.56 8.70
C TYR A 205 2.24 13.55 8.46
N LEU A 206 2.39 14.36 7.42
CA LEU A 206 1.39 15.32 6.97
C LEU A 206 0.25 14.58 6.27
N GLU A 207 -0.97 14.71 6.80
CA GLU A 207 -2.16 14.03 6.26
C GLU A 207 -2.46 14.45 4.83
N ASP A 208 -2.40 15.75 4.54
CA ASP A 208 -2.68 16.31 3.22
C ASP A 208 -1.74 15.75 2.14
N CYS A 209 -0.44 15.59 2.45
CA CYS A 209 0.53 14.99 1.54
C CYS A 209 0.19 13.51 1.26
N ILE A 210 -0.18 12.75 2.29
CA ILE A 210 -0.54 11.33 2.14
C ILE A 210 -1.80 11.21 1.27
N GLU A 211 -2.83 12.00 1.57
CA GLU A 211 -4.05 12.03 0.77
C GLU A 211 -3.79 12.40 -0.68
N ARG A 212 -2.93 13.40 -0.93
CA ARG A 212 -2.59 13.84 -2.29
C ARG A 212 -1.93 12.72 -3.09
N VAL A 213 -0.98 12.00 -2.49
CA VAL A 213 -0.31 10.86 -3.14
C VAL A 213 -1.31 9.73 -3.43
N VAL A 214 -2.22 9.42 -2.50
CA VAL A 214 -3.27 8.39 -2.70
C VAL A 214 -4.22 8.78 -3.83
N LYS A 215 -4.67 10.05 -3.87
CA LYS A 215 -5.52 10.59 -4.94
C LYS A 215 -4.81 10.52 -6.30
N PHE A 216 -3.53 10.93 -6.36
CA PHE A 216 -2.68 10.83 -7.56
C PHE A 216 -2.58 9.39 -8.06
N MET A 217 -2.24 8.44 -7.19
CA MET A 217 -2.12 7.02 -7.56
C MET A 217 -3.43 6.48 -8.12
N LYS A 218 -4.55 6.74 -7.44
CA LYS A 218 -5.87 6.28 -7.86
C LYS A 218 -6.22 6.82 -9.25
N PHE A 219 -6.03 8.12 -9.46
CA PHE A 219 -6.34 8.76 -10.73
C PHE A 219 -5.47 8.22 -11.87
N GLN A 220 -4.15 8.17 -11.69
CA GLN A 220 -3.24 7.74 -12.76
C GLN A 220 -3.35 6.24 -13.08
N LEU A 221 -3.67 5.40 -12.08
CA LEU A 221 -4.01 4.01 -12.34
C LEU A 221 -5.28 3.89 -13.20
N GLN A 222 -6.34 4.62 -12.84
CA GLN A 222 -7.64 4.53 -13.51
C GLN A 222 -7.64 5.12 -14.93
N ASN A 223 -6.96 6.25 -15.14
CA ASN A 223 -7.07 7.03 -16.38
C ASN A 223 -5.88 6.84 -17.33
N THR A 224 -4.74 6.32 -16.85
CA THR A 224 -3.52 6.18 -17.67
C THR A 224 -3.09 4.73 -17.76
N VAL A 225 -2.86 4.06 -16.62
CA VAL A 225 -2.34 2.68 -16.62
C VAL A 225 -3.38 1.67 -17.08
N TYR A 226 -4.56 1.58 -16.45
CA TYR A 226 -5.54 0.56 -16.82
C TYR A 226 -5.97 0.64 -18.29
N PRO A 227 -6.27 1.82 -18.85
CA PRO A 227 -6.62 1.94 -20.28
C PRO A 227 -5.45 1.58 -21.22
N ALA A 228 -4.20 1.81 -20.80
CA ALA A 228 -3.04 1.41 -21.59
C ALA A 228 -2.90 -0.12 -21.66
N PHE A 229 -3.03 -0.82 -20.54
CA PHE A 229 -2.78 -2.26 -20.40
C PHE A 229 -3.98 -3.16 -20.71
N ASP A 230 -5.22 -2.71 -20.47
CA ASP A 230 -6.45 -3.42 -20.81
C ASP A 230 -7.41 -2.51 -21.60
N PRO A 231 -7.63 -2.76 -22.91
CA PRO A 231 -8.51 -1.95 -23.75
C PRO A 231 -9.98 -1.88 -23.29
N VAL A 232 -10.42 -2.73 -22.36
CA VAL A 232 -11.76 -2.64 -21.76
C VAL A 232 -11.94 -1.34 -20.98
N TYR A 233 -10.86 -0.79 -20.44
CA TYR A 233 -10.87 0.46 -19.67
C TYR A 233 -10.66 1.71 -20.53
N ARG A 234 -10.44 1.57 -21.84
CA ARG A 234 -10.39 2.74 -22.74
C ARG A 234 -11.79 3.32 -22.93
N ALA A 235 -11.88 4.64 -22.88
CA ALA A 235 -13.11 5.35 -23.20
C ALA A 235 -13.63 4.92 -24.59
N PRO A 236 -14.96 4.78 -24.76
CA PRO A 236 -15.54 4.44 -26.05
C PRO A 236 -15.24 5.56 -27.06
N SER A 237 -14.50 5.25 -28.13
CA SER A 237 -14.16 6.26 -29.13
C SER A 237 -15.40 6.70 -29.91
N LYS A 238 -15.54 8.02 -30.15
CA LYS A 238 -16.66 8.59 -30.90
C LYS A 238 -16.74 8.13 -32.37
N LYS A 239 -15.64 7.61 -32.95
CA LYS A 239 -15.52 7.28 -34.38
C LYS A 239 -15.77 5.81 -34.76
N GLY A 240 -16.28 4.95 -33.86
CA GLY A 240 -16.44 3.53 -34.18
C GLY A 240 -17.52 2.82 -33.38
N GLY A 241 -18.78 3.01 -33.81
CA GLY A 241 -19.94 2.31 -33.27
C GLY A 241 -19.80 0.79 -33.35
N GLY A 242 -19.78 0.15 -32.18
CA GLY A 242 -19.85 -1.28 -32.02
C GLY A 242 -19.40 -1.67 -30.63
N SER A 243 -20.35 -2.06 -29.78
CA SER A 243 -20.09 -2.76 -28.51
C SER A 243 -19.39 -4.08 -28.83
N SER A 244 -18.09 -4.02 -29.08
CA SER A 244 -17.24 -5.20 -29.17
C SER A 244 -17.15 -5.78 -27.77
N SER A 245 -17.58 -7.04 -27.63
CA SER A 245 -17.46 -7.79 -26.38
C SER A 245 -16.03 -7.64 -25.83
N ALA A 246 -15.89 -7.52 -24.50
CA ALA A 246 -14.61 -7.40 -23.81
C ALA A 246 -13.58 -8.46 -24.30
N LYS A 247 -14.05 -9.68 -24.59
CA LYS A 247 -13.22 -10.76 -25.16
C LYS A 247 -12.61 -10.40 -26.53
N LYS A 248 -13.37 -9.73 -27.40
CA LYS A 248 -12.92 -9.30 -28.73
C LYS A 248 -11.98 -8.10 -28.65
N LYS A 249 -12.20 -7.17 -27.71
CA LYS A 249 -11.26 -6.06 -27.44
C LYS A 249 -9.91 -6.56 -26.94
N ARG A 250 -9.92 -7.55 -26.04
CA ARG A 250 -8.71 -8.18 -25.49
C ARG A 250 -7.95 -9.04 -26.49
N ALA A 251 -8.64 -9.75 -27.39
CA ALA A 251 -7.99 -10.58 -28.42
C ALA A 251 -7.10 -9.80 -29.40
N HIS A 252 -7.30 -8.48 -29.53
CA HIS A 252 -6.49 -7.58 -30.35
C HIS A 252 -5.64 -6.61 -29.53
N ALA A 253 -5.58 -6.77 -28.21
CA ALA A 253 -4.72 -5.98 -27.36
C ALA A 253 -3.25 -6.26 -27.72
N LYS A 254 -2.50 -5.21 -28.03
CA LYS A 254 -1.04 -5.28 -28.17
C LYS A 254 -0.40 -4.93 -26.84
N ASP A 255 0.74 -5.55 -26.55
CA ASP A 255 1.54 -5.20 -25.38
C ASP A 255 1.89 -3.71 -25.38
N VAL A 256 1.91 -3.13 -24.18
CA VAL A 256 2.29 -1.74 -23.97
C VAL A 256 3.79 -1.59 -24.26
N ARG A 257 4.14 -0.84 -25.31
CA ARG A 257 5.53 -0.56 -25.71
C ARG A 257 6.00 0.84 -25.37
N ASP A 258 5.10 1.71 -24.91
CA ASP A 258 5.44 3.08 -24.56
C ASP A 258 6.29 3.11 -23.28
N ARG A 259 7.51 3.63 -23.39
CA ARG A 259 8.47 3.67 -22.27
C ARG A 259 8.00 4.58 -21.14
N SER A 260 7.28 5.66 -21.45
CA SER A 260 6.77 6.60 -20.44
C SER A 260 5.67 5.94 -19.60
N ILE A 261 4.76 5.20 -20.24
CA ILE A 261 3.69 4.45 -19.57
C ILE A 261 4.27 3.32 -18.73
N LEU A 262 5.23 2.55 -19.27
CA LEU A 262 5.92 1.49 -18.51
C LEU A 262 6.68 2.05 -17.30
N SER A 263 7.33 3.22 -17.46
CA SER A 263 7.99 3.89 -16.34
C SER A 263 6.98 4.31 -15.27
N LEU A 264 5.86 4.93 -15.66
CA LEU A 264 4.79 5.31 -14.73
C LEU A 264 4.20 4.11 -14.01
N TYR A 265 3.96 3.00 -14.72
CA TYR A 265 3.48 1.74 -14.13
C TYR A 265 4.40 1.24 -13.02
N ASN A 266 5.72 1.22 -13.25
CA ASN A 266 6.69 0.78 -12.25
C ASN A 266 6.70 1.69 -11.01
N LYS A 267 6.64 3.02 -11.21
CA LYS A 267 6.56 3.98 -10.11
C LYS A 267 5.28 3.80 -9.29
N LEU A 268 4.12 3.64 -9.95
CA LEU A 268 2.84 3.42 -9.27
C LEU A 268 2.80 2.08 -8.53
N ARG A 269 3.38 1.02 -9.10
CA ARG A 269 3.55 -0.27 -8.41
C ARG A 269 4.35 -0.12 -7.11
N GLU A 270 5.43 0.65 -7.16
CA GLU A 270 6.26 0.91 -5.99
C GLU A 270 5.53 1.77 -4.96
N LEU A 271 4.82 2.82 -5.38
CA LEU A 271 4.00 3.64 -4.48
C LEU A 271 2.91 2.82 -3.77
N VAL A 272 2.26 1.88 -4.46
CA VAL A 272 1.29 0.96 -3.84
C VAL A 272 1.96 0.08 -2.77
N ALA A 273 3.19 -0.38 -3.02
CA ALA A 273 3.95 -1.15 -2.03
C ALA A 273 4.34 -0.28 -0.81
N LEU A 274 4.81 0.94 -1.04
CA LEU A 274 5.15 1.89 0.04
C LEU A 274 3.90 2.31 0.83
N THR A 275 2.72 2.39 0.20
CA THR A 275 1.46 2.64 0.90
C THR A 275 1.14 1.53 1.90
N ALA A 276 1.40 0.27 1.51
CA ALA A 276 1.22 -0.87 2.41
C ALA A 276 2.20 -0.84 3.59
N GLU A 277 3.42 -0.34 3.37
CA GLU A 277 4.40 -0.12 4.45
C GLU A 277 3.95 1.02 5.37
N LEU A 278 3.53 2.16 4.81
CA LEU A 278 3.05 3.33 5.56
C LEU A 278 1.88 2.98 6.47
N LEU A 279 0.93 2.17 5.99
CA LEU A 279 -0.18 1.68 6.79
C LEU A 279 0.26 0.86 8.01
N ASN A 280 1.44 0.26 8.03
CA ASN A 280 1.95 -0.43 9.22
C ASN A 280 2.60 0.54 10.23
N ILE A 281 3.00 1.72 9.77
CA ILE A 281 3.73 2.72 10.56
C ILE A 281 2.76 3.71 11.21
N GLN A 282 1.86 4.29 10.42
CA GLN A 282 0.99 5.40 10.84
C GLN A 282 -0.49 5.00 10.80
N VAL A 283 -1.26 5.47 11.79
CA VAL A 283 -2.73 5.39 11.75
C VAL A 283 -3.22 6.51 10.81
N LEU A 284 -3.88 6.14 9.72
CA LEU A 284 -4.50 7.07 8.78
C LEU A 284 -5.99 7.27 9.11
N THR A 285 -6.58 8.32 8.56
CA THR A 285 -8.02 8.59 8.68
C THR A 285 -8.88 7.59 7.92
N ASP A 286 -10.12 7.40 8.37
CA ASP A 286 -11.07 6.44 7.77
C ASP A 286 -11.31 6.73 6.29
N THR A 287 -11.37 8.01 5.90
CA THR A 287 -11.48 8.47 4.51
C THR A 287 -10.29 8.00 3.68
N THR A 288 -9.08 8.20 4.17
CA THR A 288 -7.84 7.74 3.51
C THR A 288 -7.79 6.22 3.42
N VAL A 289 -8.11 5.50 4.50
CA VAL A 289 -8.17 4.04 4.52
C VAL A 289 -9.19 3.51 3.51
N LEU A 290 -10.35 4.15 3.36
CA LEU A 290 -11.35 3.80 2.36
C LEU A 290 -10.81 3.97 0.93
N GLN A 291 -10.13 5.08 0.66
CA GLN A 291 -9.51 5.33 -0.65
C GLN A 291 -8.42 4.30 -0.95
N VAL A 292 -7.56 3.99 0.03
CA VAL A 292 -6.50 2.98 -0.08
C VAL A 292 -7.09 1.57 -0.27
N SER A 293 -8.22 1.27 0.37
CA SER A 293 -8.94 -0.01 0.16
C SER A 293 -9.41 -0.16 -1.29
N SER A 294 -10.01 0.89 -1.84
CA SER A 294 -10.42 0.91 -3.26
C SER A 294 -9.22 0.80 -4.20
N LEU A 295 -8.11 1.47 -3.88
CA LEU A 295 -6.85 1.41 -4.62
C LEU A 295 -6.27 -0.02 -4.65
N GLY A 296 -6.34 -0.74 -3.53
CA GLY A 296 -5.84 -2.12 -3.43
C GLY A 296 -6.69 -3.16 -4.15
N VAL A 297 -8.01 -2.94 -4.28
CA VAL A 297 -8.92 -3.91 -4.89
C VAL A 297 -9.00 -3.75 -6.42
N ALA A 298 -8.92 -2.52 -6.94
CA ALA A 298 -9.10 -2.24 -8.37
C ALA A 298 -8.16 -3.03 -9.31
N PRO A 299 -6.85 -3.22 -9.03
CA PRO A 299 -5.93 -3.93 -9.92
C PRO A 299 -6.33 -5.38 -10.27
N PHE A 300 -7.12 -6.05 -9.41
CA PHE A 300 -7.52 -7.44 -9.64
C PHE A 300 -8.53 -7.61 -10.79
N PHE A 301 -9.13 -6.52 -11.26
CA PHE A 301 -10.08 -6.52 -12.38
C PHE A 301 -9.45 -6.18 -13.73
N VAL A 302 -8.14 -5.92 -13.75
CA VAL A 302 -7.40 -5.47 -14.93
C VAL A 302 -6.43 -6.57 -15.36
N GLU A 303 -6.38 -6.87 -16.66
CA GLU A 303 -5.45 -7.85 -17.19
C GLU A 303 -4.05 -7.24 -17.42
N ASN A 304 -3.02 -8.08 -17.58
CA ASN A 304 -1.65 -7.68 -17.95
C ASN A 304 -0.90 -6.77 -16.94
N ILE A 305 -1.30 -6.76 -15.66
CA ILE A 305 -0.66 -5.96 -14.60
C ILE A 305 -0.31 -6.77 -13.33
N SER A 306 0.28 -7.96 -13.52
CA SER A 306 0.52 -8.94 -12.46
C SER A 306 1.40 -8.43 -11.31
N GLU A 307 2.43 -7.63 -11.60
CA GLU A 307 3.32 -7.11 -10.54
C GLU A 307 2.62 -6.07 -9.67
N LEU A 308 1.75 -5.23 -10.26
CA LEU A 308 0.90 -4.31 -9.53
C LEU A 308 -0.12 -5.06 -8.67
N GLN A 309 -0.73 -6.13 -9.20
CA GLN A 309 -1.64 -7.00 -8.44
C GLN A 309 -0.95 -7.62 -7.22
N LEU A 310 0.32 -8.01 -7.34
CA LEU A 310 1.10 -8.53 -6.21
C LEU A 310 1.35 -7.46 -5.13
N SER A 311 1.71 -6.23 -5.52
CA SER A 311 1.81 -5.11 -4.58
C SER A 311 0.47 -4.80 -3.92
N ALA A 312 -0.62 -4.81 -4.70
CA ALA A 312 -1.97 -4.55 -4.23
C ALA A 312 -2.48 -5.63 -3.26
N LEU A 313 -2.11 -6.89 -3.45
CA LEU A 313 -2.41 -7.98 -2.52
C LEU A 313 -1.84 -7.71 -1.13
N LYS A 314 -0.59 -7.23 -1.06
CA LYS A 314 0.04 -6.83 0.21
C LYS A 314 -0.73 -5.69 0.86
N LEU A 315 -1.13 -4.69 0.07
CA LEU A 315 -1.91 -3.55 0.55
C LEU A 315 -3.26 -3.97 1.16
N VAL A 316 -4.06 -4.75 0.42
CA VAL A 316 -5.37 -5.25 0.88
C VAL A 316 -5.23 -6.11 2.15
N THR A 317 -4.18 -6.93 2.21
CA THR A 317 -3.87 -7.75 3.39
C THR A 317 -3.59 -6.86 4.60
N THR A 318 -2.75 -5.83 4.46
CA THR A 318 -2.44 -4.88 5.54
C THR A 318 -3.68 -4.14 6.02
N VAL A 319 -4.50 -3.63 5.10
CA VAL A 319 -5.78 -2.96 5.45
C VAL A 319 -6.68 -3.89 6.25
N SER A 320 -6.84 -5.14 5.81
CA SER A 320 -7.72 -6.12 6.46
C SER A 320 -7.25 -6.48 7.87
N HIS A 321 -5.94 -6.62 8.08
CA HIS A 321 -5.38 -6.88 9.42
C HIS A 321 -5.63 -5.70 10.37
N ARG A 322 -5.56 -4.46 9.89
CA ARG A 322 -5.85 -3.27 10.70
C ARG A 322 -7.34 -3.09 10.97
N GLY A 323 -8.19 -3.30 9.96
CA GLY A 323 -9.64 -3.24 10.09
C GLY A 323 -10.24 -4.35 10.97
N GLY A 324 -9.60 -5.53 11.01
CA GLY A 324 -10.01 -6.64 11.88
C GLY A 324 -9.47 -6.56 13.32
N GLY A 325 -8.45 -5.74 13.57
CA GLY A 325 -7.81 -5.59 14.88
C GLY A 325 -8.57 -4.72 15.88
N THR A 326 -9.48 -3.87 15.42
CA THR A 326 -10.28 -2.96 16.28
C THR A 326 -11.46 -3.64 16.97
N GLY A 327 -11.66 -4.96 16.78
CA GLY A 327 -12.77 -5.72 17.36
C GLY A 327 -12.42 -6.73 18.46
N ARG A 328 -11.16 -6.79 18.95
CA ARG A 328 -10.75 -7.84 19.91
C ARG A 328 -9.92 -7.40 21.13
N ASP A 329 -9.78 -6.10 21.39
CA ASP A 329 -9.01 -5.64 22.56
C ASP A 329 -9.80 -4.68 23.47
N GLY A 330 -11.02 -5.07 23.82
CA GLY A 330 -11.87 -4.37 24.78
C GLY A 330 -12.53 -5.36 25.73
N GLY A 331 -11.80 -5.82 26.76
CA GLY A 331 -12.45 -6.62 27.82
C GLY A 331 -11.56 -7.49 28.70
N ARG A 332 -10.42 -7.02 29.20
CA ARG A 332 -9.85 -7.53 30.47
C ARG A 332 -9.32 -6.40 31.33
N GLY A 333 -10.25 -5.54 31.75
CA GLY A 333 -10.04 -4.62 32.87
C GLY A 333 -10.28 -5.33 34.19
N ARG A 334 -9.22 -5.45 34.99
CA ARG A 334 -9.16 -5.32 36.46
C ARG A 334 -10.40 -5.76 37.26
N THR A 335 -10.30 -6.92 37.89
CA THR A 335 -10.83 -7.09 39.26
C THR A 335 -9.66 -6.99 40.23
N GLY A 336 -9.57 -5.85 40.92
CA GLY A 336 -8.70 -5.71 42.08
C GLY A 336 -9.24 -6.57 43.21
N MET A 337 -8.34 -7.28 43.89
CA MET A 337 -8.59 -7.81 45.23
C MET A 337 -7.48 -7.25 46.11
N VAL A 338 -7.79 -6.14 46.76
CA VAL A 338 -7.05 -5.63 47.91
C VAL A 338 -7.66 -6.34 49.11
N ALA A 339 -6.88 -7.22 49.74
CA ALA A 339 -7.19 -7.77 51.05
C ALA A 339 -6.57 -6.88 52.12
N ALA A 340 -7.41 -6.33 52.98
CA ALA A 340 -7.11 -5.95 54.35
C ALA A 340 -8.22 -6.54 55.22
#